data_AF-I0FBH5-F1
#
_entry.id   AF-I0FBH5-F1
#
_cell.length_a   1.000
_cell.length_b   1.000
_cell.length_c   1.000
_cell.angle_alpha   90.00
_cell.angle_beta   90.00
_cell.angle_gamma   90.00
#
_symmetry.space_group_name_H-M   'P 1'
#
loop_
_entity.id
_entity.type
_entity.pdbx_description
1 polymer ?
#
loop_
_entity_poly.entity_id
_entity_poly.type
_entity_poly.pdbx_seq_one_letter_code
_entity_poly.pdbx_strand_id
1 'polypeptide(L)'
;MGERGEVYSDKLFTNSDRTYFFNVKENRKGDYFLNIVESKRNVNGDFERHSVFVYEENIDEFESNLLKAISVIKKKVTGNLVKKGEYHNDRRS
;
A
#
# COMPACT_ATOMS: atom_id res chain seq x y z
N MET A 1 -13.30 -3.36 -22.53
CA MET A 1 -14.61 -2.83 -22.07
C MET A 1 -14.36 -2.31 -20.67
N GLY A 2 -14.38 -0.99 -20.46
CA GLY A 2 -14.15 -0.42 -19.13
C GLY A 2 -15.22 -0.92 -18.17
N GLU A 3 -14.82 -1.50 -17.05
CA GLU A 3 -15.78 -1.94 -16.03
C GLU A 3 -16.54 -0.71 -15.55
N ARG A 4 -17.85 -0.68 -15.79
CA ARG A 4 -18.73 0.45 -15.47
C ARG A 4 -18.59 0.79 -13.98
N GLY A 5 -18.05 1.96 -13.68
CA GLY A 5 -17.79 2.45 -12.32
C GLY A 5 -16.36 2.24 -11.81
N GLU A 6 -15.43 1.70 -12.59
CA GLU A 6 -14.00 1.71 -12.28
C GLU A 6 -13.31 2.90 -12.97
N VAL A 7 -12.81 3.84 -12.17
CA VAL A 7 -12.19 5.09 -12.63
C VAL A 7 -10.68 4.92 -12.77
N TYR A 8 -10.06 4.19 -11.83
CA TYR A 8 -8.63 3.89 -11.82
C TYR A 8 -8.40 2.52 -11.20
N SER A 9 -7.41 1.79 -11.70
CA SER A 9 -6.92 0.55 -11.09
C SER A 9 -5.42 0.44 -11.36
N ASP A 10 -4.65 0.23 -10.29
CA ASP A 10 -3.24 -0.12 -10.39
C ASP A 10 -2.92 -1.35 -9.55
N LYS A 11 -2.03 -2.18 -10.07
CA LYS A 11 -1.68 -3.48 -9.51
C LYS A 11 -0.19 -3.53 -9.20
N LEU A 12 0.13 -3.69 -7.91
CA LEU A 12 1.48 -3.82 -7.42
C LEU A 12 1.80 -5.28 -7.11
N PHE A 13 2.66 -5.88 -7.93
CA PHE A 13 3.29 -7.15 -7.61
C PHE A 13 4.47 -6.92 -6.66
N THR A 14 4.67 -7.87 -5.76
CA THR A 14 5.84 -7.89 -4.88
C THR A 14 6.63 -9.18 -5.06
N ASN A 15 7.82 -9.22 -4.47
CA ASN A 15 8.62 -10.44 -4.41
C ASN A 15 8.11 -11.44 -3.33
N SER A 16 6.97 -11.17 -2.68
CA SER A 16 6.34 -12.05 -1.69
C SER A 16 5.05 -12.69 -2.23
N ASP A 17 4.37 -13.44 -1.38
CA ASP A 17 3.04 -14.00 -1.59
C ASP A 17 1.90 -12.95 -1.67
N ARG A 18 2.22 -11.65 -1.60
CA ARG A 18 1.25 -10.54 -1.55
C ARG A 18 1.23 -9.74 -2.85
N THR A 19 0.03 -9.47 -3.32
CA THR A 19 -0.25 -8.55 -4.43
C THR A 19 -1.21 -7.48 -3.94
N TYR A 20 -0.95 -6.23 -4.26
CA TYR A 20 -1.81 -5.12 -3.85
C TYR A 20 -2.52 -4.52 -5.06
N PHE A 21 -3.73 -4.03 -4.85
CA PHE A 21 -4.51 -3.30 -5.84
C PHE A 21 -4.97 -1.98 -5.25
N PHE A 22 -4.79 -0.90 -6.01
CA PHE A 22 -5.21 0.44 -5.64
C PHE A 22 -6.23 0.91 -6.67
N ASN A 23 -7.51 0.91 -6.28
CA ASN A 23 -8.61 1.20 -7.21
C ASN A 23 -9.36 2.45 -6.77
N VAL A 24 -9.76 3.28 -7.72
CA VAL A 24 -10.74 4.34 -7.53
C VAL A 24 -12.00 3.96 -8.28
N LYS A 25 -13.14 3.98 -7.59
CA LYS A 25 -14.43 3.59 -8.14
C LYS A 25 -15.45 4.70 -7.93
N GLU A 26 -16.41 4.77 -8.84
CA GLU A 26 -17.53 5.70 -8.81
C GLU A 26 -18.80 4.94 -8.41
N ASN A 27 -19.52 5.46 -7.42
CA ASN A 27 -20.80 4.90 -7.00
C ASN A 27 -21.94 5.36 -7.95
N ARG A 28 -23.18 4.91 -7.71
CA ARG A 28 -24.32 5.29 -8.57
C ARG A 28 -24.70 6.78 -8.53
N LYS A 29 -24.28 7.51 -7.49
CA LYS A 29 -24.53 8.94 -7.29
C LYS A 29 -23.45 9.82 -7.93
N GLY A 30 -22.34 9.23 -8.36
CA GLY A 30 -21.19 9.94 -8.90
C GLY A 30 -20.06 10.16 -7.89
N ASP A 31 -20.26 9.78 -6.62
CA ASP A 31 -19.23 9.96 -5.58
C ASP A 31 -18.11 8.94 -5.75
N TYR A 32 -16.89 9.37 -5.49
CA TYR A 32 -15.71 8.52 -5.63
C TYR A 32 -15.34 7.85 -4.30
N PHE A 33 -14.76 6.66 -4.39
CA PHE A 33 -14.18 5.99 -3.24
C PHE A 33 -12.93 5.19 -3.63
N LEU A 34 -11.99 5.15 -2.70
CA LEU A 34 -10.77 4.37 -2.78
C LEU A 34 -11.05 2.95 -2.27
N ASN A 35 -10.53 1.96 -3.00
CA ASN A 35 -10.50 0.56 -2.57
C ASN A 35 -9.08 0.01 -2.66
N ILE A 36 -8.46 -0.20 -1.49
CA ILE A 36 -7.16 -0.83 -1.35
C ILE A 36 -7.39 -2.31 -1.05
N VAL A 37 -6.82 -3.17 -1.88
CA VAL A 37 -6.95 -4.62 -1.74
C VAL A 37 -5.59 -5.24 -1.55
N GLU A 38 -5.45 -6.06 -0.53
CA GLU A 38 -4.37 -7.03 -0.43
C GLU A 38 -4.90 -8.41 -0.85
N SER A 39 -4.21 -9.07 -1.76
CA SER A 39 -4.40 -10.47 -2.10
C SER A 39 -3.16 -11.26 -1.71
N LYS A 40 -3.29 -12.15 -0.73
CA LYS A 40 -2.23 -13.01 -0.22
C LYS A 40 -2.47 -14.44 -0.68
N ARG A 41 -1.45 -15.08 -1.27
CA ARG A 41 -1.50 -16.48 -1.63
C ARG A 41 -1.09 -17.33 -0.43
N ASN A 42 -1.98 -18.20 0.04
CA ASN A 42 -1.70 -19.15 1.10
C ASN A 42 -0.92 -20.36 0.57
N VAL A 43 -0.33 -21.12 1.49
CA VAL A 43 0.53 -22.29 1.19
C VAL A 43 -0.25 -23.37 0.41
N ASN A 44 -1.55 -23.48 0.64
CA ASN A 44 -2.43 -24.42 -0.04
C ASN A 44 -2.79 -23.99 -1.48
N GLY A 45 -2.36 -22.80 -1.91
CA GLY A 45 -2.68 -22.23 -3.22
C GLY A 45 -3.91 -21.31 -3.23
N ASP A 46 -4.70 -21.30 -2.16
CA ASP A 46 -5.86 -20.40 -2.00
C ASP A 46 -5.42 -18.94 -1.85
N PHE A 47 -6.30 -18.00 -2.23
CA PHE A 47 -6.06 -16.58 -2.07
C PHE A 47 -6.94 -15.99 -0.97
N GLU A 48 -6.30 -15.38 0.01
CA GLU A 48 -6.95 -14.56 1.02
C GLU A 48 -6.97 -13.10 0.54
N ARG A 49 -8.15 -12.48 0.57
CA ARG A 49 -8.35 -11.11 0.09
C ARG A 49 -8.81 -10.23 1.23
N HIS A 50 -8.01 -9.22 1.56
CA HIS A 50 -8.38 -8.16 2.49
C HIS A 50 -8.67 -6.89 1.69
N SER A 51 -9.80 -6.24 1.99
CA SER A 51 -10.25 -5.06 1.26
C SER A 51 -10.56 -3.94 2.26
N VAL A 52 -10.06 -2.75 1.97
CA VAL A 52 -10.34 -1.53 2.73
C VAL A 52 -10.95 -0.51 1.78
N PHE A 53 -12.09 0.06 2.18
CA PHE A 53 -12.80 1.08 1.44
C PHE A 53 -12.71 2.41 2.19
N VAL A 54 -12.46 3.49 1.46
CA VAL A 54 -12.42 4.87 2.00
C VAL A 54 -13.22 5.75 1.05
N TYR A 55 -14.26 6.39 1.57
CA TYR A 55 -15.14 7.26 0.79
C TYR A 55 -14.57 8.68 0.72
N GLU A 56 -15.01 9.45 -0.28
CA GLU A 56 -14.50 10.80 -0.57
C GLU A 56 -14.52 11.74 0.63
N GLU A 57 -15.53 11.66 1.50
CA GLU A 57 -15.68 12.54 2.66
C GLU A 57 -14.57 12.35 3.72
N ASN A 58 -13.80 11.27 3.64
CA ASN A 58 -12.73 10.96 4.59
C ASN A 58 -11.35 10.86 3.93
N ILE A 59 -11.22 11.17 2.64
CA ILE A 59 -9.99 10.88 1.89
C ILE A 59 -8.78 11.68 2.40
N ASP A 60 -8.97 12.96 2.74
CA ASP A 60 -7.90 13.83 3.22
C ASP A 60 -7.37 13.37 4.60
N GLU A 61 -8.27 13.01 5.51
CA GLU A 61 -7.89 12.52 6.85
C GLU A 61 -7.21 11.15 6.74
N PHE A 62 -7.73 10.26 5.88
CA PHE A 62 -7.13 8.97 5.62
C PHE A 62 -5.72 9.09 5.04
N GLU A 63 -5.52 9.94 4.02
CA GLU A 63 -4.21 10.20 3.40
C GLU A 63 -3.22 10.72 4.44
N SER A 64 -3.61 11.73 5.22
CA SER A 64 -2.75 12.33 6.26
C SER A 64 -2.26 11.29 7.26
N ASN A 65 -3.16 10.44 7.75
CA ASN A 65 -2.82 9.39 8.71
C ASN A 65 -1.99 8.27 8.10
N LEU A 66 -2.30 7.85 6.87
CA LEU A 66 -1.53 6.86 6.13
C LEU A 66 -0.09 7.32 5.89
N LEU A 67 0.10 8.56 5.42
CA LEU A 67 1.43 9.14 5.20
C LEU A 67 2.24 9.27 6.49
N LYS A 68 1.60 9.66 7.60
CA LYS A 68 2.25 9.67 8.93
C LYS A 68 2.72 8.27 9.34
N ALA A 69 1.88 7.25 9.20
CA ALA A 69 2.24 5.87 9.52
C ALA A 69 3.40 5.36 8.65
N ILE A 70 3.35 5.59 7.33
CA ILE A 70 4.42 5.25 6.39
C ILE A 70 5.74 5.95 6.77
N SER A 71 5.68 7.23 7.15
CA SER A 71 6.84 8.02 7.56
C SER A 71 7.58 7.41 8.74
N VAL A 72 6.86 6.87 9.74
CA VAL A 72 7.47 6.17 10.89
C VAL A 72 8.27 4.95 10.41
N ILE A 73 7.73 4.16 9.49
CA ILE A 73 8.41 2.97 8.94
C ILE A 73 9.64 3.39 8.13
N LYS A 74 9.51 4.39 7.26
CA LYS A 74 10.62 4.90 6.43
C LYS A 74 11.78 5.42 7.28
N LYS A 75 11.50 6.19 8.34
CA LYS A 75 12.54 6.68 9.27
C LYS A 75 13.32 5.53 9.91
N LYS A 76 12.64 4.45 10.32
CA LYS A 76 13.30 3.25 10.86
C LYS A 76 14.20 2.56 9.83
N VAL A 77 13.72 2.40 8.60
CA VAL A 77 14.50 1.75 7.52
C VAL A 77 15.73 2.58 7.16
N THR A 78 15.56 3.88 6.93
CA THR A 78 16.67 4.78 6.58
C THR A 78 17.68 4.90 7.72
N GLY A 79 17.22 5.02 8.97
CA GLY A 79 18.11 5.05 10.15
C GLY A 79 18.93 3.78 10.31
N ASN A 80 18.38 2.61 9.94
CA ASN A 80 19.12 1.35 9.95
C ASN A 80 20.16 1.26 8.83
N LEU A 81 19.89 1.85 7.65
CA LEU A 81 20.86 1.90 6.54
C LEU A 81 22.07 2.77 6.89
N VAL A 82 21.87 3.91 7.56
CA VAL A 82 22.96 4.78 8.03
C VAL A 82 23.85 4.05 9.04
N LYS A 83 23.26 3.41 10.07
CA LYS A 83 24.04 2.66 11.07
C LYS A 83 24.85 1.51 10.46
N LYS A 84 24.31 0.79 9.47
CA LYS A 84 25.03 -0.31 8.81
C LYS A 84 26.23 0.17 7.99
N GLY A 85 26.18 1.40 7.45
CA GLY A 85 27.31 2.02 6.75
C GLY A 85 28.47 2.41 7.67
N GLU A 86 28.17 2.87 8.89
CA GLU A 86 29.19 3.29 9.86
C GLU A 86 30.00 2.10 10.42
N TYR A 87 29.35 0.96 10.74
CA TYR A 87 30.06 -0.24 11.26
C TYR A 87 31.07 -0.86 10.28
N HIS A 88 30.97 -0.58 8.98
CA HIS A 88 31.89 -1.12 7.97
C HIS A 88 33.12 -0.23 7.73
N ASN A 89 33.11 1.03 8.14
CA ASN A 89 34.26 1.93 7.98
C ASN A 89 35.27 1.83 9.15
N ASP A 90 34.84 1.41 10.35
CA ASP A 90 35.72 1.35 11.54
C ASP A 90 36.58 0.07 11.64
N ARG A 91 36.51 -0.86 10.68
CA ARG A 91 37.35 -2.09 10.65
C ARG A 91 38.45 -2.09 9.57
N ARG A 92 38.75 -0.92 8.99
CA ARG A 92 39.80 -0.75 7.97
C ARG A 92 40.91 0.23 8.39
N SER A 93 41.16 0.36 9.69
CA SER A 93 42.39 0.96 10.24
C SER A 93 43.16 -0.06 11.05
#